data_AF-A0A851UQY1-F1
#
_entry.id   AF-A0A851UQY1-F1
#
_cell.length_a   1.000
_cell.length_b   1.000
_cell.length_c   1.000
_cell.angle_alpha   90.00
_cell.angle_beta   90.00
_cell.angle_gamma   90.00
#
_symmetry.space_group_name_H-M   'P 1'
#
loop_
_entity.id
_entity.type
_entity.pdbx_description
1 polymer ?
#
loop_
_entity_poly.entity_id
_entity_poly.type
_entity_poly.pdbx_seq_one_letter_code
_entity_poly.pdbx_strand_id
1 'polypeptide(L)' 'CALLLELASALDAALRQRAAQDPPVTLQLLFLDGEEAFGEWSDSDSLYGARHLAAKMAARGHPTGSEVTAMVSGTGDT' A
#
# COMPACT_ATOMS: atom_id res chain seq x y z
N CYS A 1 -7.95 -13.33 -0.90
CA CYS A 1 -6.73 -13.10 -0.10
C CYS A 1 -5.72 -14.26 -0.05
N ALA A 2 -6.12 -15.53 -0.24
CA ALA A 2 -5.23 -16.68 -0.06
C ALA A 2 -3.93 -16.66 -0.89
N LEU A 3 -3.97 -16.14 -2.12
CA LEU A 3 -2.77 -16.04 -2.96
C LEU A 3 -1.65 -15.19 -2.35
N LEU A 4 -1.99 -14.10 -1.64
CA LEU A 4 -0.99 -13.26 -0.98
C LEU A 4 -0.36 -13.96 0.21
N LEU A 5 -1.15 -14.77 0.93
CA LEU A 5 -0.66 -15.58 2.04
C LEU A 5 0.22 -16.72 1.54
N GLU A 6 -0.17 -17.37 0.46
CA GLU A 6 0.62 -18.42 -0.20
C GLU A 6 1.94 -17.86 -0.73
N LEU A 7 1.92 -16.69 -1.38
CA LEU A 7 3.13 -16.02 -1.83
C LEU A 7 4.08 -15.71 -0.67
N ALA A 8 3.56 -15.18 0.44
CA ALA A 8 4.35 -14.91 1.63
C ALA A 8 4.93 -16.19 2.23
N SER A 9 4.16 -17.29 2.24
CA SER A 9 4.60 -18.59 2.74
C SER A 9 5.67 -19.22 1.84
N ALA A 10 5.43 -19.27 0.53
CA ALA A 10 6.35 -19.84 -0.45
C ALA A 10 7.69 -19.10 -0.51
N LEU A 11 7.70 -17.80 -0.21
CA LEU A 11 8.90 -16.95 -0.24
C LEU A 11 9.53 -16.67 1.14
N ASP A 12 9.01 -17.24 2.24
CA ASP A 12 9.40 -16.89 3.62
C ASP A 12 10.92 -16.94 3.84
N ALA A 13 11.58 -18.02 3.43
CA ALA A 13 13.04 -18.17 3.58
C ALA A 13 13.82 -17.08 2.82
N ALA A 14 13.44 -16.79 1.57
CA ALA A 14 14.08 -15.79 0.73
C ALA A 14 13.85 -14.37 1.26
N LEU A 15 12.63 -14.06 1.70
CA LEU A 15 12.28 -12.77 2.30
C LEU A 15 13.02 -12.53 3.60
N ARG A 16 13.16 -13.55 4.47
CA ARG A 16 13.96 -13.46 5.71
C ARG A 16 15.44 -13.24 5.43
N GLN A 17 16.01 -14.00 4.48
CA GLN A 17 17.40 -13.83 4.09
C GLN A 17 17.65 -12.42 3.54
N ARG A 18 16.73 -11.91 2.72
CA ARG A 18 16.81 -10.56 2.18
C ARG A 18 16.69 -9.50 3.27
N ALA A 19 15.77 -9.65 4.22
CA ALA A 19 15.60 -8.72 5.34
C ALA A 19 16.85 -8.64 6.24
N ALA A 20 17.59 -9.75 6.40
CA ALA A 20 18.84 -9.76 7.16
C ALA A 20 19.97 -8.93 6.52
N GLN A 21 19.83 -8.55 5.25
CA GLN A 21 20.80 -7.73 4.51
C GLN A 21 20.48 -6.23 4.54
N ASP A 22 19.49 -5.80 5.34
CA ASP A 22 18.99 -4.42 5.43
C ASP A 22 18.82 -3.74 4.06
N PRO A 23 17.94 -4.28 3.20
CA PRO A 23 17.81 -3.79 1.84
C PRO A 23 17.07 -2.45 1.82
N PRO A 24 17.41 -1.54 0.90
CA PRO A 24 16.71 -0.26 0.75
C PRO A 24 15.24 -0.42 0.30
N VAL A 25 14.83 -1.63 -0.11
CA VAL A 25 13.49 -1.97 -0.57
C VAL A 25 13.05 -3.28 0.10
N THR A 26 11.79 -3.30 0.55
CA THR A 26 11.15 -4.45 1.16
C THR A 26 9.74 -4.66 0.62
N LEU A 27 9.13 -5.80 0.96
CA LEU A 27 7.76 -6.15 0.60
C LEU A 27 6.82 -5.88 1.78
N GLN A 28 5.70 -5.20 1.51
CA GLN A 28 4.61 -5.02 2.46
C GLN A 28 3.31 -5.56 1.83
N LEU A 29 2.54 -6.32 2.60
CA LEU A 29 1.22 -6.79 2.21
C LEU A 29 0.16 -6.03 3.02
N LEU A 30 -0.80 -5.43 2.32
CA LEU A 30 -1.92 -4.68 2.91
C LEU A 30 -3.21 -5.44 2.62
N PHE A 31 -3.90 -5.87 3.68
CA PHE A 31 -5.23 -6.45 3.60
C PHE A 31 -6.22 -5.36 3.98
N LEU A 32 -6.82 -4.76 2.96
CA LEU A 32 -7.76 -3.65 3.12
C LEU A 32 -9.15 -4.19 3.42
N ASP A 33 -9.92 -3.41 4.15
CA ASP A 33 -11.30 -3.71 4.55
C ASP A 33 -12.25 -2.69 3.94
N GLY A 34 -13.51 -3.10 3.72
CA GLY A 34 -14.57 -2.30 3.13
C GLY A 34 -14.22 -1.80 1.73
N GLU A 35 -13.81 -2.68 0.82
CA GLU A 35 -13.69 -2.31 -0.59
C GLU A 35 -15.06 -2.06 -1.23
N GLU A 36 -16.07 -2.81 -0.81
CA GLU A 36 -17.41 -2.78 -1.40
C GLU A 36 -18.20 -1.52 -1.00
N ALA A 37 -19.09 -1.14 -1.90
CA ALA A 37 -20.16 -0.20 -1.62
C ALA A 37 -21.27 -0.88 -0.80
N PHE A 38 -21.94 -0.12 0.05
CA PHE A 38 -23.18 -0.57 0.71
C PHE A 38 -24.39 -0.46 -0.25
N GLY A 39 -24.37 0.52 -1.16
CA GLY A 39 -25.35 0.73 -2.22
C GLY A 39 -24.70 0.70 -3.60
N GLU A 40 -24.90 1.76 -4.38
CA GLU A 40 -24.22 1.91 -5.66
C GLU A 40 -22.80 2.46 -5.47
N TRP A 41 -21.87 1.90 -6.23
CA TRP A 41 -20.48 2.31 -6.19
C TRP A 41 -20.33 3.81 -6.48
N SER A 42 -19.75 4.54 -5.53
CA SER A 42 -19.48 5.97 -5.66
C SER A 42 -18.20 6.37 -4.92
N ASP A 43 -17.75 7.60 -5.13
CA ASP A 43 -16.55 8.14 -4.46
C ASP A 43 -16.66 8.12 -2.93
N SER A 44 -17.89 8.25 -2.39
CA SER A 44 -18.16 8.20 -0.95
C SER A 44 -18.51 6.80 -0.44
N ASP A 45 -19.13 5.97 -1.30
CA ASP A 45 -19.62 4.63 -0.99
C ASP A 45 -18.81 3.57 -1.73
N SER A 46 -17.53 3.46 -1.37
CA SER A 46 -16.57 2.42 -1.76
C SER A 46 -15.22 2.64 -1.06
N LEU A 47 -14.32 1.66 -1.12
CA LEU A 47 -12.88 1.83 -0.80
C LEU A 47 -12.60 2.43 0.58
N TYR A 48 -13.40 2.11 1.60
CA TYR A 48 -13.37 2.74 2.91
C TYR A 48 -12.00 2.61 3.60
N GLY A 49 -11.48 1.38 3.73
CA GLY A 49 -10.19 1.13 4.36
C GLY A 49 -9.03 1.73 3.58
N ALA A 50 -9.09 1.68 2.24
CA ALA A 50 -8.06 2.24 1.36
C ALA A 50 -7.94 3.76 1.51
N ARG A 51 -9.07 4.48 1.44
CA ARG A 51 -9.11 5.95 1.59
C ARG A 51 -8.58 6.38 2.96
N HIS A 52 -9.01 5.71 4.02
CA HIS A 52 -8.54 5.99 5.37
C HIS A 52 -7.03 5.74 5.52
N LEU A 53 -6.52 4.62 5.00
CA LEU A 53 -5.09 4.31 5.08
C LEU A 53 -4.25 5.30 4.27
N ALA A 54 -4.68 5.65 3.05
CA ALA A 54 -3.99 6.63 2.21
C ALA A 54 -3.86 7.99 2.90
N ALA A 55 -4.96 8.50 3.48
CA ALA A 55 -4.94 9.76 4.24
C ALA A 55 -3.97 9.70 5.43
N LYS A 56 -3.96 8.58 6.17
CA LYS A 56 -3.07 8.37 7.31
C LYS A 56 -1.59 8.29 6.90
N MET A 57 -1.28 7.65 5.77
CA MET A 57 0.07 7.56 5.25
C MET A 57 0.55 8.91 4.71
N ALA A 58 -0.30 9.67 4.02
CA ALA A 58 0.01 11.01 3.53
C ALA A 58 0.27 12.01 4.67
N ALA A 59 -0.46 11.90 5.79
CA ALA A 59 -0.25 12.73 6.96
C ALA A 59 1.03 12.37 7.74
N ARG A 60 1.62 11.19 7.51
CA ARG A 60 2.88 10.78 8.14
C ARG A 60 4.04 11.40 7.38
N GLY A 61 4.82 12.24 8.05
CA GLY A 61 6.05 12.82 7.48
C GLY A 61 7.02 11.72 7.03
N HIS A 62 7.50 11.82 5.79
CA HIS A 62 8.55 10.95 5.30
C HIS A 62 9.88 11.32 5.98
N PRO A 63 10.67 10.36 6.46
CA PRO A 63 11.98 10.66 7.02
C PRO A 63 12.86 11.36 5.96
N THR A 64 13.64 12.35 6.39
CA THR A 64 14.55 13.11 5.53
C THR A 64 15.53 12.17 4.83
N GLY A 65 15.51 12.17 3.49
CA GLY A 65 16.32 11.27 2.65
C GLY A 65 15.57 10.11 2.02
N SER A 66 14.24 10.00 2.21
CA SER A 66 13.43 9.03 1.47
C SER A 66 13.27 9.47 0.01
N GLU A 67 13.91 8.76 -0.93
CA GLU A 67 13.69 8.92 -2.37
C GLU A 67 12.31 8.35 -2.76
N VAL A 68 11.24 9.02 -2.35
CA VAL A 68 9.89 8.67 -2.82
C VAL A 68 9.68 9.34 -4.16
N THR A 69 9.77 8.56 -5.24
CA THR A 69 9.20 8.95 -6.55
C THR A 69 7.68 8.93 -6.41
N ALA A 70 7.10 10.00 -5.91
CA ALA A 70 5.67 10.24 -6.03
C ALA A 70 5.39 10.61 -7.49
N MET A 71 4.94 9.64 -8.29
CA MET A 71 4.34 9.91 -9.60
C MET A 71 2.99 10.61 -9.38
N VAL A 72 3.03 11.91 -9.05
CA VAL A 72 1.89 12.81 -9.22
C VAL A 72 1.79 13.10 -10.72
N SER A 73 1.03 12.28 -11.44
CA SER A 73 0.47 12.71 -12.73
C SER A 73 -0.79 13.51 -12.44
N GLY A 74 -0.59 14.80 -12.21
CA GLY A 74 -1.62 15.80 -12.09
C GLY A 74 -1.12 17.08 -12.75
N THR A 75 -1.09 17.11 -14.08
CA THR A 75 -1.06 18.36 -14.85
C THR A 75 -2.17 18.29 -15.88
N GLY A 76 -3.12 19.20 -15.73
CA GLY A 76 -4.30 19.35 -16.56
C GLY A 76 -5.11 20.55 -16.07
N ASP A 77 -4.39 21.64 -15.80
CA ASP A 77 -4.91 22.99 -15.60
C ASP A 77 -5.47 23.48 -16.95
N THR A 78 -6.79 23.66 -17.01
CA THR A 78 -7.50 24.73 -17.74
C THR A 78 -8.82 25.00 -17.05
#